data_AF-A0A6M0CHX5-F1
#
_entry.id   AF-A0A6M0CHX5-F1
#
_cell.length_a   1.000
_cell.length_b   1.000
_cell.length_c   1.000
_cell.angle_alpha   90.00
_cell.angle_beta   90.00
_cell.angle_gamma   90.00
#
_symmetry.space_group_name_H-M   'P 1'
#
loop_
_entity.id
_entity.type
_entity.pdbx_description
1 polymer ?
#
loop_
_entity_poly.entity_id
_entity_poly.type
_entity_poly.pdbx_seq_one_letter_code
_entity_poly.pdbx_strand_id
1 'polypeptide(L)'
;MGLLAQIQGKQQQRGANKSASSGTSGDFENTFNPQALNQYNFDAFKRGDFSSFNYITPEETERAKKTAEEMKEQRKLHTGKMAADSESLDAAVAIFKSEQHHLRRRGDALLGARGEWVKTQNHFNEILQPGLHEQNQSLSLSQTKGQNAISEINQRFSDRRQALAELRRR
;
A
#
# COMPACT_ATOMS: atom_id res chain seq x y z
N MET A 1 -8.47 40.67 -6.44
CA MET A 1 -9.12 41.03 -5.16
C MET A 1 -8.56 40.13 -4.07
N GLY A 2 -7.37 40.46 -3.60
CA GLY A 2 -6.70 39.76 -2.51
C GLY A 2 -7.09 40.37 -1.17
N LEU A 3 -7.33 39.53 -0.16
CA LEU A 3 -7.49 39.96 1.22
C LEU A 3 -6.22 39.62 1.99
N LEU A 4 -5.32 40.61 1.99
CA LEU A 4 -4.27 40.80 2.96
C LEU A 4 -4.94 41.43 4.20
N ALA A 5 -5.07 40.68 5.30
CA ALA A 5 -5.48 41.23 6.59
C ALA A 5 -4.61 40.64 7.70
N GLN A 6 -3.52 41.36 7.92
CA GLN A 6 -2.78 41.56 9.15
C GLN A 6 -3.57 41.24 10.44
N ILE A 7 -3.14 40.21 11.19
CA ILE A 7 -3.45 40.07 12.61
C ILE A 7 -2.16 39.70 13.34
N GLN A 8 -1.49 40.73 13.83
CA GLN A 8 -0.37 40.64 14.75
C GLN A 8 -0.91 40.84 16.18
N GLY A 9 -0.58 39.93 17.08
CA GLY A 9 -0.66 40.14 18.53
C GLY A 9 -1.96 39.71 19.21
N LYS A 10 -2.00 38.48 19.71
CA LYS A 10 -2.53 38.12 21.04
C LYS A 10 -2.05 36.72 21.40
N GLN A 11 -1.02 36.69 22.25
CA GLN A 11 -0.51 35.51 22.93
C GLN A 11 -1.60 35.06 23.91
N GLN A 12 -2.33 33.99 23.60
CA GLN A 12 -3.25 33.35 24.53
C GLN A 12 -2.99 31.85 24.55
N GLN A 13 -2.79 31.37 25.78
CA GLN A 13 -2.48 30.01 26.19
C GLN A 13 -3.38 28.99 25.49
N ARG A 14 -2.77 28.08 24.71
CA ARG A 14 -3.42 26.82 24.34
C ARG A 14 -3.37 25.89 25.53
N GLY A 15 -4.52 25.72 26.19
CA GLY A 15 -4.76 24.63 27.10
C GLY A 15 -4.54 23.29 26.37
N ALA A 16 -3.58 22.53 26.86
CA ALA A 16 -3.39 21.15 26.44
C ALA A 16 -4.49 20.30 27.09
N ASN A 17 -5.32 19.70 26.25
CA ASN A 17 -6.17 18.57 26.60
C ASN A 17 -5.31 17.49 27.28
N LYS A 18 -5.49 17.31 28.59
CA LYS A 18 -4.95 16.17 29.32
C LYS A 18 -5.84 14.96 28.99
N SER A 19 -5.47 14.24 27.96
CA SER A 19 -5.95 12.87 27.74
C SER A 19 -5.55 12.04 28.95
N ALA A 20 -6.54 11.43 29.60
CA ALA A 20 -6.34 10.51 30.70
C ALA A 20 -5.59 9.27 30.19
N SER A 21 -4.30 9.17 30.47
CA SER A 21 -3.60 7.89 30.51
C SER A 21 -3.35 7.53 31.97
N SER A 22 -4.26 6.70 32.49
CA SER A 22 -4.01 5.85 33.65
C SER A 22 -2.76 5.03 33.37
N GLY A 23 -1.69 5.32 34.11
CA GLY A 23 -0.40 4.65 34.01
C GLY A 23 0.60 5.36 34.91
N THR A 24 0.91 4.72 36.03
CA THR A 24 1.87 5.13 37.07
C THR A 24 3.26 5.38 36.48
N SER A 25 3.53 6.59 36.01
CA SER A 25 4.83 7.00 35.45
C SER A 25 5.29 8.38 35.93
N GLY A 26 4.82 8.82 37.10
CA GLY A 26 5.10 10.16 37.64
C GLY A 26 6.25 10.26 38.65
N ASP A 27 6.76 9.14 39.19
CA ASP A 27 7.64 9.21 40.37
C ASP A 27 9.14 9.09 40.08
N PHE A 28 9.55 8.85 38.82
CA PHE A 28 10.97 8.71 38.47
C PHE A 28 11.64 10.04 38.10
N GLU A 29 10.89 11.03 37.60
CA GLU A 29 11.46 12.31 37.18
C GLU A 29 11.74 13.28 38.33
N ASN A 30 11.21 13.01 39.53
CA ASN A 30 11.33 13.91 40.69
C ASN A 30 12.47 13.56 41.67
N THR A 31 13.25 12.51 41.41
CA THR A 31 14.28 12.04 42.36
C THR A 31 15.70 12.51 42.06
N PHE A 32 15.96 13.09 40.88
CA PHE A 32 17.30 13.58 40.53
C PHE A 32 17.31 15.10 40.43
N ASN A 33 17.63 15.76 41.53
CA ASN A 33 17.87 17.21 41.57
C ASN A 33 19.36 17.50 41.30
N PRO A 34 19.76 17.94 40.08
CA PRO A 34 21.16 18.26 39.78
C PRO A 34 21.71 19.45 40.60
N GLN A 35 20.84 20.27 41.21
CA GLN A 35 21.27 21.36 42.10
C GLN A 35 21.70 20.85 43.49
N ALA A 36 21.37 19.62 43.87
CA ALA A 36 21.79 19.04 45.15
C ALA A 36 23.31 18.81 45.23
N LEU A 37 23.98 18.59 44.09
CA LEU A 37 25.44 18.42 44.05
C LEU A 37 26.22 19.67 44.47
N ASN A 38 25.64 20.86 44.27
CA ASN A 38 26.25 22.14 44.67
C ASN A 38 25.96 22.52 46.13
N GLN A 39 25.19 21.70 46.88
CA GLN A 39 24.87 21.96 48.28
C GLN A 39 25.91 21.39 49.25
N TYR A 40 26.81 20.52 48.77
CA TYR A 40 27.83 19.88 49.60
C TYR A 40 29.18 20.59 49.47
N ASN A 41 29.70 21.10 50.58
CA ASN A 41 31.01 21.74 50.61
C ASN A 41 32.12 20.70 50.80
N PHE A 42 32.57 20.12 49.69
CA PHE A 42 33.62 19.08 49.69
C PHE A 42 34.98 19.57 50.22
N ASP A 43 35.25 20.88 50.21
CA ASP A 43 36.50 21.45 50.75
C ASP A 43 36.47 21.57 52.28
N ALA A 44 35.29 21.69 52.89
CA ALA A 44 35.09 21.61 54.34
C ALA A 44 35.20 20.16 54.83
N PHE A 45 34.65 19.22 54.06
CA PHE A 45 34.78 17.78 54.30
C PHE A 45 36.25 17.32 54.36
N LYS A 46 37.09 17.76 53.41
CA LYS A 46 38.54 17.45 53.40
C LYS A 46 39.28 18.01 54.63
N ARG A 47 38.72 19.03 55.29
CA ARG A 47 39.24 19.63 56.53
C ARG A 47 38.63 18.99 57.79
N GLY A 48 37.79 17.97 57.64
CA GLY A 48 37.16 17.24 58.75
C GLY A 48 35.87 17.85 59.27
N ASP A 49 35.29 18.82 58.56
CA ASP A 49 33.98 19.39 58.89
C ASP A 49 32.87 18.65 58.13
N PHE A 50 32.04 17.92 58.89
CA PHE A 50 30.94 17.11 58.37
C PHE A 50 29.56 17.75 58.63
N SER A 51 29.51 19.00 59.07
CA SER A 51 28.26 19.69 59.43
C SER A 51 27.25 19.84 58.27
N SER A 52 27.72 19.76 57.02
CA SER A 52 26.87 19.78 55.83
C SER A 52 26.23 18.43 55.47
N PHE A 53 26.56 17.35 56.18
CA PHE A 53 26.02 16.01 55.94
C PHE A 53 25.03 15.64 57.04
N ASN A 54 23.81 15.30 56.64
CA ASN A 54 22.84 14.70 57.56
C ASN A 54 23.30 13.29 57.93
N TYR A 55 23.27 12.97 59.22
CA TYR A 55 23.50 11.62 59.71
C TYR A 55 22.39 10.71 59.17
N ILE A 56 22.78 9.72 58.37
CA ILE A 56 21.89 8.70 57.80
C ILE A 56 22.19 7.38 58.51
N THR A 57 21.14 6.68 58.91
CA THR A 57 21.28 5.38 59.59
C THR A 57 21.74 4.29 58.62
N PRO A 58 22.45 3.25 59.08
CA PRO A 58 22.87 2.14 58.23
C PRO A 58 21.70 1.52 57.45
N GLU A 59 20.53 1.38 58.07
CA GLU A 59 19.33 0.87 57.42
C GLU A 59 18.87 1.74 56.24
N GLU A 60 18.93 3.06 56.37
CA GLU A 60 18.57 3.99 55.29
C GLU A 60 19.57 3.88 54.12
N THR A 61 20.85 3.62 54.40
CA THR A 61 21.84 3.37 53.34
C THR A 61 21.59 2.06 52.61
N GLU A 62 21.17 0.99 53.31
CA GLU A 62 20.81 -0.28 52.68
C GLU A 62 19.53 -0.18 51.86
N ARG A 63 18.51 0.54 52.36
CA ARG A 63 17.30 0.84 51.58
C ARG A 63 17.64 1.63 50.32
N ALA A 64 18.47 2.67 50.43
CA ALA A 64 18.90 3.47 49.28
C ALA A 64 19.68 2.64 48.25
N LYS A 65 20.55 1.72 48.68
CA LYS A 65 21.23 0.78 47.79
C LYS A 65 20.25 -0.13 47.06
N LYS A 66 19.29 -0.72 47.78
CA LYS A 66 18.26 -1.58 47.19
C LYS A 66 17.41 -0.81 46.16
N THR A 67 16.99 0.41 46.49
CA THR A 67 16.26 1.27 45.55
C THR A 67 17.10 1.59 44.31
N ALA A 68 18.40 1.87 44.46
CA ALA A 68 19.28 2.12 43.33
C ALA A 68 19.45 0.89 42.42
N GLU A 69 19.52 -0.32 42.98
CA GLU A 69 19.54 -1.57 42.23
C GLU A 69 18.23 -1.81 41.47
N GLU A 70 17.08 -1.63 42.14
CA GLU A 70 15.76 -1.74 41.51
C GLU A 70 15.59 -0.73 40.37
N MET A 71 16.01 0.53 40.55
CA MET A 71 15.96 1.56 39.50
C MET A 71 16.88 1.22 38.31
N LYS A 72 18.03 0.59 38.56
CA LYS A 72 18.95 0.14 37.50
C LYS A 72 18.33 -0.99 36.69
N GLU A 73 17.67 -1.94 37.33
CA GLU A 73 16.95 -3.03 36.65
C GLU A 73 15.77 -2.50 35.84
N GLN A 74 14.96 -1.60 36.40
CA GLN A 74 13.85 -0.95 35.69
C GLN A 74 14.34 -0.20 34.45
N ARG A 75 15.47 0.53 34.53
CA ARG A 75 16.06 1.21 33.37
C ARG A 75 16.50 0.22 32.28
N LYS A 76 17.08 -0.92 32.67
CA LYS A 76 17.48 -1.97 31.73
C LYS A 76 16.26 -2.57 31.02
N LEU A 77 15.21 -2.89 31.77
CA LEU A 77 13.94 -3.40 31.22
C LEU A 77 13.28 -2.39 30.28
N HIS A 78 13.23 -1.12 30.66
CA HIS A 78 12.66 -0.07 29.83
C HIS A 78 13.41 0.10 28.50
N THR A 79 14.75 0.13 28.54
CA THR A 79 15.57 0.22 27.32
C THR A 79 15.37 -1.01 26.43
N GLY A 80 15.29 -2.21 27.02
CA GLY A 80 15.03 -3.45 26.29
C GLY A 80 13.65 -3.46 25.63
N LYS A 81 12.62 -2.97 26.33
CA LYS A 81 11.28 -2.81 25.76
C LYS A 81 11.28 -1.85 24.57
N MET A 82 11.91 -0.69 24.70
CA MET A 82 11.97 0.30 23.61
C MET A 82 12.69 -0.24 22.37
N ALA A 83 13.74 -1.06 22.56
CA ALA A 83 14.42 -1.73 21.46
C ALA A 83 13.50 -2.74 20.75
N ALA A 84 12.78 -3.57 21.52
CA ALA A 84 11.84 -4.54 20.97
C ALA A 84 10.65 -3.87 20.25
N ASP A 85 10.11 -2.79 20.83
CA ASP A 85 9.04 -2.00 20.23
C ASP A 85 9.50 -1.37 18.90
N SER A 86 10.73 -0.84 18.84
CA SER A 86 11.32 -0.30 17.61
C SER A 86 11.49 -1.38 16.53
N GLU A 87 12.04 -2.54 16.88
CA GLU A 87 12.22 -3.66 15.95
C GLU A 87 10.88 -4.17 15.41
N SER A 88 9.86 -4.24 16.27
CA SER A 88 8.51 -4.65 15.88
C SER A 88 7.85 -3.67 14.90
N LEU A 89 8.08 -2.37 15.07
CA LEU A 89 7.58 -1.34 14.16
C LEU A 89 8.29 -1.41 12.81
N ASP A 90 9.61 -1.60 12.81
CA ASP A 90 10.38 -1.76 11.57
C ASP A 90 9.93 -3.01 10.79
N ALA A 91 9.68 -4.12 11.49
CA ALA A 91 9.13 -5.33 10.89
C ALA A 91 7.73 -5.10 10.29
N ALA A 92 6.85 -4.40 11.01
CA ALA A 92 5.52 -4.05 10.50
C ALA A 92 5.60 -3.15 9.26
N VAL A 93 6.52 -2.19 9.24
CA VAL A 93 6.75 -1.32 8.06
C VAL A 93 7.29 -2.14 6.88
N ALA A 94 8.18 -3.10 7.12
CA ALA A 94 8.70 -3.97 6.08
C ALA A 94 7.60 -4.85 5.45
N ILE A 95 6.73 -5.44 6.28
CA ILE A 95 5.56 -6.21 5.83
C ILE A 95 4.63 -5.31 5.01
N PHE A 96 4.30 -4.11 5.51
CA PHE A 96 3.43 -3.20 4.79
C PHE A 96 4.01 -2.82 3.41
N LYS A 97 5.31 -2.52 3.34
CA LYS A 97 5.96 -2.19 2.06
C LYS A 97 5.97 -3.36 1.08
N SER A 98 6.18 -4.59 1.57
CA SER A 98 6.17 -5.78 0.70
C SER A 98 4.77 -6.05 0.16
N GLU A 99 3.73 -5.92 0.99
CA GLU A 99 2.34 -6.04 0.55
C GLU A 99 1.97 -5.00 -0.51
N GLN A 100 2.36 -3.73 -0.31
CA GLN A 100 2.15 -2.67 -1.31
C GLN A 100 2.84 -3.01 -2.64
N HIS A 101 4.05 -3.58 -2.61
CA HIS A 101 4.73 -4.02 -3.83
C HIS A 101 3.97 -5.15 -4.54
N HIS A 102 3.51 -6.16 -3.80
CA HIS A 102 2.74 -7.27 -4.36
C HIS A 102 1.39 -6.82 -4.93
N LEU A 103 0.69 -5.91 -4.25
CA LEU A 103 -0.56 -5.34 -4.74
C LEU A 103 -0.37 -4.57 -6.04
N ARG A 104 0.68 -3.75 -6.15
CA ARG A 104 1.01 -3.04 -7.42
C ARG A 104 1.28 -4.03 -8.56
N ARG A 105 2.13 -5.04 -8.34
CA ARG A 105 2.40 -6.06 -9.36
C ARG A 105 1.15 -6.81 -9.80
N ARG A 106 0.24 -7.14 -8.88
CA ARG A 106 -1.05 -7.78 -9.22
C ARG A 106 -1.94 -6.83 -10.02
N GLY A 107 -1.97 -5.54 -9.65
CA GLY A 107 -2.68 -4.51 -10.40
C GLY A 107 -2.19 -4.40 -11.84
N ASP A 108 -0.87 -4.27 -12.03
CA ASP A 108 -0.25 -4.14 -13.36
C ASP A 108 -0.53 -5.37 -14.24
N ALA A 109 -0.45 -6.59 -13.67
CA ALA A 109 -0.75 -7.81 -14.41
C ALA A 109 -2.22 -7.87 -14.87
N LEU A 110 -3.16 -7.48 -14.01
CA LEU A 110 -4.59 -7.43 -14.36
C LEU A 110 -4.90 -6.36 -15.42
N LEU A 111 -4.30 -5.18 -15.28
CA LEU A 111 -4.42 -4.08 -16.24
C LEU A 111 -3.84 -4.47 -17.60
N GLY A 112 -2.66 -5.11 -17.61
CA GLY A 112 -2.03 -5.63 -18.83
C GLY A 112 -2.91 -6.67 -19.52
N ALA A 113 -3.41 -7.66 -18.77
CA ALA A 113 -4.31 -8.69 -19.32
C ALA A 113 -5.60 -8.09 -19.91
N ARG A 114 -6.19 -7.09 -19.25
CA ARG A 114 -7.37 -6.39 -19.78
C ARG A 114 -7.04 -5.60 -21.04
N GLY A 115 -5.86 -4.97 -21.11
CA GLY A 115 -5.40 -4.27 -22.30
C GLY A 115 -5.28 -5.18 -23.52
N GLU A 116 -4.66 -6.36 -23.36
CA GLU A 116 -4.54 -7.36 -24.43
C GLU A 116 -5.89 -7.93 -24.86
N TRP A 117 -6.82 -8.13 -23.90
CA TRP A 117 -8.19 -8.54 -24.23
C TRP A 117 -8.90 -7.50 -25.09
N VAL A 118 -8.81 -6.21 -24.75
CA VAL A 118 -9.41 -5.13 -25.54
C VAL A 118 -8.81 -5.06 -26.94
N LYS A 119 -7.49 -5.19 -27.08
CA LYS A 119 -6.83 -5.23 -28.40
C LYS A 119 -7.34 -6.39 -29.25
N THR A 120 -7.45 -7.57 -28.65
CA THR A 120 -7.95 -8.77 -29.35
C THR A 120 -9.40 -8.57 -29.78
N GLN A 121 -10.24 -7.98 -28.92
CA GLN A 121 -11.63 -7.67 -29.23
C GLN A 121 -11.75 -6.64 -30.38
N ASN A 122 -10.93 -5.60 -30.35
CA ASN A 122 -10.91 -4.61 -31.43
C ASN A 122 -10.43 -5.24 -32.74
N HIS A 123 -9.38 -6.06 -32.71
CA HIS A 123 -8.90 -6.77 -33.89
C HIS A 123 -9.97 -7.69 -34.50
N PHE A 124 -10.72 -8.39 -33.65
CA PHE A 124 -11.83 -9.22 -34.10
C PHE A 124 -12.93 -8.38 -34.79
N ASN A 125 -13.35 -7.30 -34.14
CA ASN A 125 -14.44 -6.45 -34.66
C ASN A 125 -14.05 -5.66 -35.92
N GLU A 126 -12.81 -5.18 -36.01
CA GLU A 126 -12.36 -4.30 -37.10
C GLU A 126 -11.87 -5.08 -38.32
N ILE A 127 -11.28 -6.27 -38.12
CA ILE A 127 -10.60 -7.00 -39.19
C ILE A 127 -11.30 -8.33 -39.50
N LEU A 128 -11.48 -9.18 -38.48
CA LEU A 128 -11.98 -10.55 -38.71
C LEU A 128 -13.46 -10.57 -39.08
N GLN A 129 -14.30 -9.81 -38.37
CA GLN A 129 -15.74 -9.81 -38.61
C GLN A 129 -16.12 -9.25 -39.99
N PRO A 130 -15.59 -8.10 -40.45
CA PRO A 130 -15.86 -7.61 -41.81
C PRO A 130 -15.28 -8.54 -42.89
N GLY A 131 -14.06 -9.04 -42.69
CA GLY A 131 -13.42 -9.96 -43.66
C GLY A 131 -14.22 -11.26 -43.84
N LEU A 132 -14.74 -11.83 -42.76
CA LEU A 132 -15.64 -12.99 -42.82
C LEU A 132 -16.96 -12.67 -43.54
N HIS A 133 -17.49 -11.46 -43.33
CA HIS A 133 -18.71 -11.03 -44.00
C HIS A 133 -18.50 -10.90 -45.52
N GLU A 134 -17.42 -10.25 -45.95
CA GLU A 134 -17.05 -10.09 -47.36
C GLU A 134 -16.79 -11.44 -48.04
N GLN A 135 -16.07 -12.34 -47.38
CA GLN A 135 -15.82 -13.69 -47.89
C GLN A 135 -17.13 -14.47 -48.09
N ASN A 136 -18.05 -14.40 -47.13
CA ASN A 136 -19.34 -15.06 -47.23
C ASN A 136 -20.22 -14.47 -48.35
N GLN A 137 -20.23 -13.14 -48.51
CA GLN A 137 -20.93 -12.50 -49.62
C GLN A 137 -20.36 -12.92 -50.97
N SER A 138 -19.02 -12.93 -51.11
CA SER A 138 -18.34 -13.37 -52.33
C SER A 138 -18.65 -14.83 -52.66
N LEU A 139 -18.62 -15.71 -51.65
CA LEU A 139 -18.97 -17.12 -51.81
C LEU A 139 -20.43 -17.28 -52.26
N SER A 140 -21.35 -16.55 -51.64
CA SER A 140 -22.77 -16.57 -52.01
C SER A 140 -22.97 -16.14 -53.47
N LEU A 141 -22.36 -15.03 -53.89
CA LEU A 141 -22.41 -14.57 -55.29
C LEU A 141 -21.83 -15.60 -56.26
N SER A 142 -20.72 -16.25 -55.89
CA SER A 142 -20.09 -17.30 -56.69
C SER A 142 -21.03 -18.51 -56.85
N GLN A 143 -21.70 -18.93 -55.77
CA GLN A 143 -22.67 -20.02 -55.82
C GLN A 143 -23.87 -19.68 -56.71
N THR A 144 -24.43 -18.48 -56.60
CA THR A 144 -25.53 -18.04 -57.47
C THR A 144 -25.11 -18.01 -58.95
N LYS A 145 -23.91 -17.50 -59.26
CA LYS A 145 -23.38 -17.53 -60.63
C LYS A 145 -23.22 -18.96 -61.16
N GLY A 146 -22.71 -19.87 -60.32
CA GLY A 146 -22.59 -21.28 -60.66
C GLY A 146 -23.95 -21.93 -60.95
N GLN A 147 -24.96 -21.67 -60.13
CA GLN A 147 -26.33 -22.17 -60.34
C GLN A 147 -26.94 -21.63 -61.64
N ASN A 148 -26.75 -20.35 -61.94
CA ASN A 148 -27.22 -19.75 -63.20
C ASN A 148 -26.54 -20.40 -64.41
N ALA A 149 -25.23 -20.60 -64.37
CA ALA A 149 -24.49 -21.27 -65.45
C ALA A 149 -24.99 -22.72 -65.66
N ILE A 150 -25.26 -23.45 -64.57
CA ILE A 150 -25.85 -24.80 -64.64
C ILE A 150 -27.25 -24.76 -65.27
N SER A 151 -28.08 -23.77 -64.89
CA SER A 151 -29.41 -23.58 -65.46
C SER A 151 -29.36 -23.32 -66.97
N GLU A 152 -28.47 -22.43 -67.43
CA GLU A 152 -28.26 -22.16 -68.86
C GLU A 152 -27.80 -23.40 -69.63
N ILE A 153 -26.89 -24.18 -69.05
CA ILE A 153 -26.43 -25.45 -69.66
C ILE A 153 -27.59 -26.44 -69.78
N ASN A 154 -28.39 -26.59 -68.71
CA ASN A 154 -29.56 -27.47 -68.72
C ASN A 154 -30.60 -27.04 -69.76
N GLN A 155 -30.83 -25.74 -69.91
CA GLN A 155 -31.72 -25.21 -70.95
C GLN A 155 -31.20 -25.57 -72.35
N ARG A 156 -29.91 -25.31 -72.62
CA ARG A 156 -29.29 -25.69 -73.91
C ARG A 156 -29.39 -27.18 -74.21
N PHE A 157 -29.23 -28.04 -73.19
CA PHE A 157 -29.42 -29.49 -73.35
C PHE A 157 -30.89 -29.87 -73.58
N SER A 158 -31.83 -29.17 -72.94
CA SER A 158 -33.27 -29.34 -73.20
C SER A 158 -33.62 -28.99 -74.64
N ASP A 159 -33.20 -27.81 -75.10
CA ASP A 159 -33.45 -27.30 -76.45
C ASP A 159 -32.84 -28.25 -77.51
N ARG A 160 -31.61 -28.73 -77.27
CA ARG A 160 -30.97 -29.74 -78.14
C ARG A 160 -31.75 -31.05 -78.19
N ARG A 161 -32.27 -31.53 -77.05
CA ARG A 161 -33.09 -32.75 -77.01
C ARG A 161 -34.40 -32.57 -77.78
N GLN A 162 -35.04 -31.41 -77.65
CA GLN A 162 -36.26 -31.08 -78.40
C GLN A 162 -35.98 -31.02 -79.91
N ALA A 163 -34.93 -30.31 -80.33
CA ALA A 163 -34.54 -30.23 -81.74
C ALA A 163 -34.23 -31.61 -82.36
N LEU A 164 -33.55 -32.49 -81.62
CA LEU A 164 -33.30 -33.87 -82.07
C LEU A 164 -34.59 -34.70 -82.17
N ALA A 165 -35.54 -34.51 -81.25
CA ALA A 165 -36.83 -35.19 -81.30
C ALA A 165 -37.68 -34.73 -82.51
N GLU A 166 -37.63 -33.44 -82.85
CA GLU A 166 -38.26 -32.89 -84.05
C GLU A 166 -37.64 -33.43 -85.35
N LEU A 167 -36.31 -33.54 -85.42
CA LEU A 167 -35.61 -34.15 -86.55
C LEU A 167 -35.95 -35.63 -86.73
N ARG A 168 -36.18 -36.38 -85.64
CA ARG A 168 -36.62 -37.79 -85.72
C ARG A 168 -38.07 -37.99 -86.16
N ARG A 169 -38.91 -36.94 -86.08
CA ARG A 169 -40.32 -36.99 -86.47
C ARG A 169 -40.55 -36.57 -87.92
N ARG A 170 -39.54 -36.01 -88.59
CA ARG A 170 -39.54 -35.74 -90.03
C ARG A 170 -38.94 -36.92 -90.77
#